data_AF-A0A5K7YSX4-F1
#
_entry.id   AF-A0A5K7YSX4-F1
#
_cell.length_a   1.000
_cell.length_b   1.000
_cell.length_c   1.000
_cell.angle_alpha   90.00
_cell.angle_beta   90.00
_cell.angle_gamma   90.00
#
_symmetry.space_group_name_H-M   'P 1'
#
loop_
_entity.id
_entity.type
_entity.pdbx_description
1 polymer ?
#
loop_
_entity_poly.entity_id
_entity_poly.type
_entity_poly.pdbx_seq_one_letter_code
_entity_poly.pdbx_strand_id
1 'polypeptide(L)'
;MFDLVRKSMLAGVGLALKAWDEVEDLAKEVAEQSKMTEKEGRKFIDEIQDRYEDAQKKLEERVEKSVKDLLKKADVVTQDDLKGLKKEIRDLKKLISSQGGEEKP
;
A
#
# COMPACT_ATOMS: atom_id res chain seq x y z
N MET A 1 5.03 -29.68 -13.96
CA MET A 1 3.72 -29.12 -13.62
C MET A 1 3.80 -28.33 -12.30
N PHE A 2 4.06 -28.99 -11.16
CA PHE A 2 4.22 -28.33 -9.84
C PHE A 2 5.28 -27.20 -9.82
N ASP A 3 6.42 -27.42 -10.48
CA ASP A 3 7.49 -26.42 -10.54
C ASP A 3 7.10 -25.16 -11.34
N LEU A 4 6.16 -25.29 -12.29
CA LEU A 4 5.63 -24.18 -13.09
C LEU A 4 4.62 -23.36 -12.30
N VAL A 5 3.78 -24.00 -11.49
CA VAL A 5 2.82 -23.34 -10.58
C VAL A 5 3.55 -22.61 -9.45
N ARG A 6 4.60 -23.23 -8.90
CA ARG A 6 5.49 -22.60 -7.92
C ARG A 6 6.21 -21.40 -8.54
N LYS A 7 6.72 -21.52 -9.77
CA LYS A 7 7.32 -20.40 -10.52
C LYS A 7 6.32 -19.30 -10.89
N SER A 8 5.05 -19.62 -11.15
CA SER A 8 4.00 -18.62 -11.45
C SER A 8 3.49 -17.90 -10.21
N MET A 9 3.40 -18.56 -9.04
CA MET A 9 3.21 -17.89 -7.75
C MET A 9 4.40 -16.99 -7.41
N LEU A 10 5.63 -17.46 -7.66
CA LEU A 10 6.86 -16.68 -7.47
C LEU A 10 7.02 -15.53 -8.50
N ALA A 11 6.26 -15.54 -9.60
CA ALA A 11 6.13 -14.41 -10.54
C ALA A 11 5.10 -13.35 -10.08
N GLY A 12 4.48 -13.53 -8.92
CA GLY A 12 4.33 -12.47 -7.91
C GLY A 12 3.24 -11.41 -8.05
N VAL A 13 2.37 -11.45 -9.07
CA VAL A 13 1.34 -10.40 -9.25
C VAL A 13 -0.10 -10.92 -9.13
N GLY A 14 -0.33 -12.24 -9.15
CA GLY A 14 -1.68 -12.79 -9.25
C GLY A 14 -2.50 -12.80 -7.95
N LEU A 15 -1.86 -13.04 -6.79
CA LEU A 15 -2.60 -13.29 -5.55
C LEU A 15 -3.27 -12.02 -4.99
N ALA A 16 -2.58 -10.88 -5.02
CA ALA A 16 -3.16 -9.60 -4.60
C ALA A 16 -4.25 -9.06 -5.54
N LEU A 17 -4.45 -9.67 -6.71
CA LEU A 17 -5.52 -9.29 -7.65
C LEU A 17 -6.78 -10.17 -7.51
N LYS A 18 -6.73 -11.20 -6.67
CA LYS A 18 -7.83 -12.12 -6.42
C LYS A 18 -8.46 -11.84 -5.06
N ALA A 19 -9.72 -12.24 -4.90
CA ALA A 19 -10.37 -12.25 -3.61
C ALA A 19 -9.69 -13.27 -2.67
N TRP A 20 -9.72 -12.98 -1.37
CA TRP A 20 -9.15 -13.88 -0.35
C TRP A 20 -9.73 -15.30 -0.47
N ASP A 21 -11.03 -15.42 -0.67
CA ASP A 21 -11.76 -16.69 -0.77
C ASP A 21 -11.15 -17.60 -1.86
N GLU A 22 -10.81 -17.04 -3.03
CA GLU A 22 -10.17 -17.78 -4.11
C GLU A 22 -8.72 -18.19 -3.76
N VAL A 23 -8.01 -17.35 -3.01
CA VAL A 23 -6.64 -17.64 -2.56
C VAL A 23 -6.66 -18.72 -1.48
N GLU A 24 -7.65 -18.68 -0.59
CA GLU A 24 -7.87 -19.67 0.46
C GLU A 24 -8.21 -21.04 -0.13
N ASP A 25 -9.10 -21.09 -1.13
CA ASP A 25 -9.46 -22.33 -1.83
C ASP A 25 -8.24 -22.95 -2.52
N LEU A 26 -7.42 -22.15 -3.20
CA LEU A 26 -6.16 -22.61 -3.79
C LEU A 26 -5.17 -23.11 -2.73
N ALA A 27 -5.07 -22.43 -1.59
CA ALA A 27 -4.21 -22.84 -0.49
C ALA A 27 -4.67 -24.18 0.12
N LYS A 28 -5.99 -24.38 0.27
CA LYS A 28 -6.58 -25.65 0.71
C LYS A 28 -6.28 -26.78 -0.29
N GLU A 29 -6.47 -26.55 -1.57
CA GLU A 29 -6.16 -27.54 -2.62
C GLU A 29 -4.67 -27.94 -2.58
N VAL A 30 -3.77 -26.97 -2.42
CA VAL A 30 -2.33 -27.23 -2.29
C VAL A 30 -2.00 -28.04 -1.03
N ALA A 31 -2.65 -27.73 0.10
CA ALA A 31 -2.45 -28.46 1.35
C ALA A 31 -2.91 -29.93 1.23
N GLU A 32 -4.08 -30.16 0.60
CA GLU A 32 -4.62 -31.50 0.34
C GLU A 32 -3.74 -32.30 -0.62
N GLN A 33 -3.35 -31.71 -1.76
CA GLN A 33 -2.49 -32.36 -2.75
C GLN A 33 -1.10 -32.70 -2.19
N SER A 34 -0.60 -31.87 -1.27
CA SER A 34 0.66 -32.10 -0.57
C SER A 34 0.53 -33.08 0.60
N LYS A 35 -0.69 -33.59 0.87
CA LYS A 35 -1.00 -34.49 1.99
C LYS A 35 -0.54 -33.93 3.33
N MET A 36 -0.69 -32.62 3.52
CA MET A 36 -0.38 -31.96 4.79
C MET A 36 -1.28 -32.52 5.89
N THR A 37 -0.73 -32.68 7.09
CA THR A 37 -1.57 -32.92 8.26
C THR A 37 -2.46 -31.70 8.53
N GLU A 38 -3.57 -31.86 9.26
CA GLU A 38 -4.47 -30.75 9.60
C GLU A 38 -3.73 -29.56 10.24
N LYS A 39 -2.77 -29.85 11.12
CA LYS A 39 -1.93 -28.84 11.76
C LYS A 39 -1.02 -28.10 10.77
N GLU A 40 -0.43 -28.82 9.83
CA GLU A 40 0.43 -28.23 8.79
C GLU A 40 -0.37 -27.42 7.77
N GLY A 41 -1.52 -27.94 7.33
CA GLY A 41 -2.42 -27.25 6.41
C GLY A 41 -2.95 -25.95 6.99
N ARG A 42 -3.38 -25.97 8.27
CA ARG A 42 -3.80 -24.74 8.95
C ARG A 42 -2.69 -23.71 9.03
N LYS A 43 -1.49 -24.12 9.47
CA LYS A 43 -0.33 -23.23 9.53
C LYS A 43 0.03 -22.67 8.15
N PHE A 44 -0.08 -23.48 7.10
CA PHE A 44 0.18 -23.06 5.73
C PHE A 44 -0.82 -22.00 5.26
N ILE A 45 -2.11 -22.18 5.54
CA ILE A 45 -3.14 -21.19 5.19
C ILE A 45 -2.91 -19.88 5.93
N ASP A 46 -2.60 -19.94 7.23
CA ASP A 46 -2.27 -18.75 8.04
C ASP A 46 -1.07 -17.99 7.42
N GLU A 47 0.00 -18.70 7.04
CA GLU A 47 1.17 -18.10 6.38
C GLU A 47 0.85 -17.49 4.99
N ILE A 48 -0.11 -18.06 4.26
CA ILE A 48 -0.57 -17.50 2.98
C ILE A 48 -1.43 -16.26 3.21
N GLN A 49 -2.23 -16.23 4.27
CA GLN A 49 -3.03 -15.07 4.65
C GLN A 49 -2.14 -13.86 4.95
N ASP A 50 -1.14 -14.03 5.81
CA ASP A 50 -0.20 -12.95 6.15
C ASP A 50 0.48 -12.38 4.90
N ARG A 51 0.90 -13.26 3.97
CA ARG A 51 1.53 -12.85 2.71
C ARG A 51 0.55 -12.15 1.77
N TYR A 52 -0.71 -12.56 1.76
CA TYR A 52 -1.75 -11.93 0.97
C TYR A 52 -2.01 -10.50 1.47
N GLU A 53 -2.14 -10.32 2.78
CA GLU A 53 -2.33 -8.99 3.40
C GLU A 53 -1.14 -8.06 3.11
N ASP A 54 0.09 -8.55 3.24
CA ASP A 54 1.29 -7.81 2.88
C ASP A 54 1.34 -7.40 1.39
N ALA A 55 0.87 -8.30 0.52
CA ALA A 55 0.83 -8.05 -0.92
C ALA A 55 -0.26 -7.02 -1.28
N GLN A 56 -1.43 -7.06 -0.63
CA GLN A 56 -2.49 -6.06 -0.76
C GLN A 56 -1.98 -4.68 -0.37
N LYS A 57 -1.36 -4.56 0.80
CA LYS A 57 -0.81 -3.28 1.27
C LYS A 57 0.20 -2.68 0.31
N LYS A 58 1.14 -3.49 -0.20
CA LYS A 58 2.14 -3.03 -1.19
C LYS A 58 1.49 -2.60 -2.51
N LEU A 59 0.42 -3.28 -2.93
CA LEU A 59 -0.34 -2.91 -4.11
C LEU A 59 -1.01 -1.54 -3.92
N GLU A 60 -1.69 -1.33 -2.78
CA GLU A 60 -2.30 -0.05 -2.42
C GLU A 60 -1.28 1.09 -2.42
N GLU A 61 -0.15 0.91 -1.73
CA GLU A 61 0.93 1.91 -1.68
C GLU A 61 1.47 2.25 -3.09
N ARG A 62 1.62 1.24 -3.95
CA ARG A 62 2.08 1.43 -5.33
C ARG A 62 1.06 2.18 -6.18
N VAL A 63 -0.23 1.89 -6.02
CA VAL A 63 -1.31 2.60 -6.70
C VAL A 63 -1.36 4.05 -6.25
N GLU A 64 -1.37 4.30 -4.93
CA GLU A 64 -1.38 5.66 -4.38
C GLU A 64 -0.19 6.48 -4.89
N LYS A 65 1.01 5.90 -4.86
CA LYS A 65 2.21 6.55 -5.40
C LYS A 65 2.07 6.86 -6.89
N SER A 66 1.58 5.90 -7.67
CA SER A 66 1.41 6.07 -9.12
C SER A 66 0.43 7.21 -9.44
N VAL A 67 -0.68 7.28 -8.69
CA VAL A 67 -1.67 8.36 -8.84
C VAL A 67 -1.05 9.71 -8.46
N LYS A 68 -0.35 9.81 -7.32
CA LYS A 68 0.35 11.05 -6.91
C LYS A 68 1.37 11.50 -7.95
N ASP A 69 2.15 10.58 -8.51
CA ASP A 69 3.15 10.89 -9.53
C ASP A 69 2.51 11.36 -10.84
N LEU A 70 1.35 10.80 -11.23
CA LEU A 70 0.57 11.27 -12.38
C LEU A 70 0.03 12.68 -12.17
N LEU A 71 -0.57 12.96 -11.01
CA LEU A 71 -1.08 14.29 -10.68
C LEU A 71 0.03 15.35 -10.74
N LYS A 72 1.20 15.04 -10.17
CA LYS A 72 2.39 15.90 -10.25
C LYS A 72 2.83 16.15 -11.69
N LYS A 73 2.89 15.12 -12.53
CA LYS A 73 3.27 15.25 -13.94
C LYS A 73 2.27 16.04 -14.78
N ALA A 74 1.01 16.03 -14.38
CA ALA A 74 -0.06 16.79 -15.02
C ALA A 74 -0.18 18.23 -14.48
N ASP A 75 0.76 18.69 -13.63
CA ASP A 75 0.73 19.98 -12.94
C ASP A 75 -0.58 20.23 -12.17
N VAL A 76 -1.21 19.16 -11.65
CA VAL A 76 -2.42 19.24 -10.85
C VAL A 76 -2.04 19.52 -9.39
N VAL A 77 -2.44 20.71 -8.91
CA VAL A 77 -2.28 21.08 -7.50
C VAL A 77 -3.29 20.32 -6.64
N THR A 78 -2.81 19.64 -5.60
CA THR A 78 -3.68 18.91 -4.67
C THR A 78 -4.17 19.80 -3.53
N GLN A 79 -5.23 19.38 -2.86
CA GLN A 79 -5.74 20.10 -1.68
C GLN A 79 -4.69 20.17 -0.55
N ASP A 80 -3.83 19.17 -0.44
CA ASP A 80 -2.79 19.14 0.59
C ASP A 80 -1.66 20.12 0.28
N ASP A 81 -1.30 20.30 -1.00
CA ASP A 81 -0.39 21.37 -1.42
C ASP A 81 -0.95 22.75 -1.04
N LEU A 82 -2.24 22.98 -1.28
CA LEU A 82 -2.91 24.23 -0.90
C LEU A 82 -2.95 24.43 0.62
N LYS A 83 -3.17 23.38 1.41
CA LYS A 83 -3.14 23.47 2.88
C LYS A 83 -1.72 23.78 3.38
N GLY A 84 -0.70 23.18 2.80
CA GLY A 84 0.72 23.46 3.07
C GLY A 84 1.03 24.93 2.83
N LEU A 85 0.69 25.44 1.65
CA LEU A 85 0.88 26.84 1.30
C LEU A 85 0.11 27.79 2.23
N LYS A 86 -1.16 27.48 2.56
CA LYS A 86 -1.95 28.27 3.53
C LYS A 86 -1.35 28.28 4.94
N LYS A 87 -0.66 27.21 5.33
CA LYS A 87 0.03 27.14 6.62
C LYS A 87 1.27 28.04 6.59
N GLU A 88 2.12 27.91 5.57
CA GLU A 88 3.30 28.76 5.38
C GLU A 88 2.93 30.25 5.34
N ILE A 89 1.88 30.62 4.60
CA ILE A 89 1.38 32.01 4.56
C ILE A 89 0.95 32.49 5.95
N ARG A 90 0.28 31.65 6.75
CA ARG A 90 -0.11 32.03 8.12
C ARG A 90 1.10 32.19 9.03
N ASP A 91 2.08 31.32 8.93
CA ASP A 91 3.27 31.35 9.77
C ASP A 91 4.14 32.57 9.41
N LEU A 92 4.31 32.87 8.11
CA LEU A 92 4.97 34.09 7.63
C LEU A 92 4.24 35.36 8.10
N LYS A 93 2.91 35.40 8.00
CA LYS A 93 2.11 36.54 8.50
C LYS A 93 2.35 36.78 9.99
N LYS A 94 2.40 35.73 10.80
CA LYS A 94 2.69 35.85 12.24
C LYS A 94 4.09 36.41 12.49
N LEU A 95 5.10 35.90 11.78
CA LEU A 95 6.49 36.37 11.92
C LEU A 95 6.63 37.86 11.57
N ILE A 96 6.01 38.29 10.46
CA ILE A 96 6.02 39.70 10.05
C ILE A 96 5.30 40.57 11.09
N SER A 97 4.14 40.13 11.60
CA SER A 97 3.43 40.86 12.66
C SER A 97 4.21 40.95 13.96
N SER A 98 5.02 39.95 14.31
CA SER A 98 5.91 40.04 15.47
C SER A 98 7.13 40.94 15.25
N GLN A 99 7.64 41.06 14.02
CA GLN A 99 8.77 41.93 13.69
C GLN A 99 8.35 43.39 13.49
N GLY A 100 7.15 43.66 12.98
CA GLY A 100 6.61 45.01 12.83
C GLY A 100 6.14 45.69 14.13
N GLY A 101 6.31 45.03 15.27
CA GLY A 101 5.97 45.56 16.60
C GLY A 101 7.13 46.24 17.33
N GLU A 102 8.36 46.17 16.82
CA GLU A 102 9.56 46.74 17.47
C GLU A 102 10.00 48.10 16.89
N GLU A 103 9.37 48.60 15.83
CA GLU A 103 9.58 49.97 15.33
C GLU A 103 8.38 50.87 15.65
N LYS A 104 8.32 51.40 16.87
CA LYS A 104 7.79 52.75 17.09
C LYS A 104 8.68 53.51 18.09
N PRO A 105 9.07 54.77 17.77
CA PRO A 105 9.87 55.64 18.63
C PRO A 105 9.12 56.07 19.89
#